data_AF-A0A6G1HLP5-F1
#
_entry.id   AF-A0A6G1HLP5-F1
#
_cell.length_a   1.000
_cell.length_b   1.000
_cell.length_c   1.000
_cell.angle_alpha   90.00
_cell.angle_beta   90.00
_cell.angle_gamma   90.00
#
_symmetry.space_group_name_H-M   'P 1'
#
loop_
_entity.id
_entity.type
_entity.pdbx_description
1 polymer ?
#
loop_
_entity_poly.entity_id
_entity_poly.type
_entity_poly.pdbx_seq_one_letter_code
_entity_poly.pdbx_strand_id
1 'polypeptide(L)'
;MKEATDPRPVVSQWNVPISRFGPEINKYPQSSLLSLCIKTLTNPNFAEKSITPKSFENQPLSDKDELLLNAVWRFLHLRGYINKDHSLTAWGRVLHTTLAALPSPHQEEAAILAIELARLGLLNANPMFLTYSGAPYRGTEETKRFILLISRVACLGRFSHKEIGYTGPLSRHLLGFHSMITAVRNGLRDLMEVCMTTLLLNGDATRDEDKDLTDLGLDLPFLLHNDCGLGLAVNSYLDEVSNAADPSAPETKKAAKTKGSQVLFLYSLDYAVDIDKAFALWDAVYKGLKTAGDMFPHQTVFDDANEFLSKMR
;
A
#
# COMPACT_ATOMS: atom_id res chain seq x y z
N MET A 1 -31.00 5.30 3.93
CA MET A 1 -29.80 4.80 4.64
C MET A 1 -29.84 3.29 4.56
N LYS A 2 -28.86 2.63 3.92
CA LYS A 2 -28.69 1.18 4.15
C LYS A 2 -28.44 1.00 5.65
N GLU A 3 -29.11 0.06 6.30
CA GLU A 3 -28.81 -0.28 7.69
C GLU A 3 -27.32 -0.56 7.80
N ALA A 4 -26.62 0.28 8.55
CA ALA A 4 -25.21 0.05 8.82
C ALA A 4 -25.16 -1.15 9.76
N THR A 5 -24.74 -2.31 9.24
CA THR A 5 -24.53 -3.51 10.04
C THR A 5 -23.54 -3.17 11.15
N ASP A 6 -23.90 -3.48 12.39
CA ASP A 6 -23.04 -3.25 13.55
C ASP A 6 -21.69 -3.97 13.35
N PRO A 7 -20.54 -3.26 13.34
CA PRO A 7 -19.24 -3.87 13.14
C PRO A 7 -18.70 -4.56 14.40
N ARG A 8 -19.28 -4.32 15.59
CA ARG A 8 -18.78 -4.86 16.87
C ARG A 8 -18.69 -6.39 16.93
N PRO A 9 -19.68 -7.17 16.44
CA PRO A 9 -19.61 -8.63 16.43
C PRO A 9 -18.47 -9.20 15.56
N VAL A 10 -18.04 -8.43 14.56
CA VAL A 10 -16.94 -8.81 13.66
C VAL A 10 -15.60 -8.70 14.38
N VAL A 11 -15.43 -7.66 15.19
CA VAL A 11 -14.15 -7.39 15.88
C VAL A 11 -14.03 -8.07 17.24
N SER A 12 -15.14 -8.50 17.85
CA SER A 12 -15.16 -9.11 19.19
C SER A 12 -14.43 -10.45 19.28
N GLN A 13 -14.09 -11.06 18.15
CA GLN A 13 -13.37 -12.34 18.04
C GLN A 13 -11.83 -12.17 18.02
N TRP A 14 -11.34 -10.94 17.95
CA TRP A 14 -9.92 -10.62 17.92
C TRP A 14 -9.41 -10.18 19.30
N ASN A 15 -9.17 -11.16 20.17
CA ASN A 15 -8.47 -11.01 21.45
C ASN A 15 -7.41 -12.11 21.58
N VAL A 16 -6.51 -12.19 20.60
CA VAL A 16 -5.52 -13.26 20.49
C VAL A 16 -4.32 -12.93 21.37
N PRO A 17 -4.00 -13.72 22.42
CA PRO A 17 -2.83 -13.48 23.25
C PRO A 17 -1.55 -13.98 22.57
N ILE A 18 -0.41 -13.46 23.02
CA ILE A 18 0.94 -13.76 22.49
C ILE A 18 1.27 -15.24 22.54
N SER A 19 0.76 -15.95 23.56
CA SER A 19 0.93 -17.40 23.69
C SER A 19 0.34 -18.19 22.52
N ARG A 20 -0.67 -17.64 21.82
CA ARG A 20 -1.30 -18.28 20.65
C ARG A 20 -0.63 -17.91 19.33
N PHE A 21 -0.22 -16.65 19.15
CA PHE A 21 0.34 -16.19 17.88
C PHE A 21 1.88 -16.20 17.80
N GLY A 22 2.58 -16.12 18.94
CA GLY A 22 4.04 -16.04 19.00
C GLY A 22 4.76 -17.13 18.18
N PRO A 23 4.36 -18.43 18.30
CA PRO A 23 4.99 -19.49 17.52
C PRO A 23 4.84 -19.35 16.00
N GLU A 24 3.74 -18.76 15.52
CA GLU A 24 3.48 -18.57 14.09
C GLU A 24 4.19 -17.33 13.56
N ILE A 25 4.25 -16.26 14.35
CA ILE A 25 4.93 -15.01 13.99
C ILE A 25 6.45 -15.20 13.91
N ASN A 26 7.02 -15.99 14.82
CA ASN A 26 8.44 -16.31 14.83
C ASN A 26 8.93 -17.03 13.57
N LYS A 27 8.03 -17.58 12.75
CA LYS A 27 8.36 -18.17 11.44
C LYS A 27 8.70 -17.11 10.38
N TYR A 28 8.32 -15.85 10.61
CA TYR A 28 8.43 -14.76 9.64
C TYR A 28 9.17 -13.53 10.20
N PRO A 29 10.40 -13.67 10.72
CA PRO A 29 11.10 -12.60 11.45
C PRO A 29 11.43 -11.35 10.61
N GLN A 30 11.37 -11.45 9.27
CA GLN A 30 11.64 -10.35 8.34
C GLN A 30 10.36 -9.73 7.75
N SER A 31 9.18 -10.21 8.13
CA SER A 31 7.91 -9.62 7.65
C SER A 31 7.55 -8.43 8.53
N SER A 32 7.10 -7.33 7.93
CA SER A 32 6.54 -6.25 8.75
C SER A 32 5.09 -6.55 9.15
N LEU A 33 4.54 -5.68 9.98
CA LEU A 33 3.31 -5.89 10.74
C LEU A 33 2.12 -6.36 9.87
N LEU A 34 1.87 -5.69 8.74
CA LEU A 34 0.73 -5.98 7.87
C LEU A 34 0.89 -7.30 7.11
N SER A 35 2.08 -7.51 6.52
CA SER A 35 2.44 -8.76 5.87
C SER A 35 2.35 -9.94 6.85
N LEU A 36 2.80 -9.75 8.09
CA LEU A 36 2.77 -10.78 9.13
C LEU A 36 1.33 -11.20 9.46
N CYS A 37 0.44 -10.23 9.69
CA CYS A 37 -0.97 -10.49 9.98
C CYS A 37 -1.68 -11.27 8.87
N ILE A 38 -1.33 -11.04 7.60
CA ILE A 38 -1.92 -11.75 6.47
C ILE A 38 -1.29 -13.12 6.26
N LYS A 39 0.05 -13.23 6.34
CA LYS A 39 0.78 -14.50 6.16
C LYS A 39 0.39 -15.51 7.23
N THR A 40 0.26 -15.10 8.48
CA THR A 40 -0.13 -16.00 9.58
C THR A 40 -1.51 -16.63 9.34
N LEU A 41 -2.46 -15.88 8.78
CA LEU A 41 -3.81 -16.38 8.45
C LEU A 41 -3.86 -17.30 7.20
N THR A 42 -2.75 -17.50 6.50
CA THR A 42 -2.66 -18.54 5.46
C THR A 42 -2.59 -19.95 6.05
N ASN A 43 -2.19 -20.07 7.33
CA ASN A 43 -2.16 -21.33 8.05
C ASN A 43 -3.55 -21.60 8.67
N PRO A 44 -4.28 -22.63 8.21
CA PRO A 44 -5.64 -22.91 8.69
C PRO A 44 -5.67 -23.22 10.19
N ASN A 45 -4.64 -23.89 10.71
CA ASN A 45 -4.53 -24.19 12.14
C ASN A 45 -4.41 -22.92 12.99
N PHE A 46 -3.78 -21.87 12.46
CA PHE A 46 -3.69 -20.58 13.15
C PHE A 46 -5.00 -19.80 13.02
N ALA A 47 -5.61 -19.78 11.82
CA ALA A 47 -6.90 -19.13 11.61
C ALA A 47 -7.94 -19.61 12.63
N GLU A 48 -8.09 -20.92 12.82
CA GLU A 48 -8.99 -21.49 13.84
C GLU A 48 -8.63 -21.05 15.27
N LYS A 49 -7.34 -21.09 15.63
CA LYS A 49 -6.87 -20.70 16.98
C LYS A 49 -6.98 -19.20 17.26
N SER A 50 -7.00 -18.38 16.20
CA SER A 50 -7.08 -16.93 16.29
C SER A 50 -8.50 -16.45 16.61
N ILE A 51 -9.52 -17.29 16.48
CA ILE A 51 -10.88 -16.98 16.93
C ILE A 51 -10.90 -17.03 18.46
N THR A 52 -10.70 -15.87 19.09
CA THR A 52 -10.60 -15.73 20.53
C THR A 52 -11.57 -14.66 21.00
N PRO A 53 -12.85 -15.01 21.26
CA PRO A 53 -13.79 -14.07 21.83
C PRO A 53 -13.33 -13.66 23.23
N LYS A 54 -13.72 -12.45 23.62
CA LYS A 54 -13.50 -11.98 24.99
C LYS A 54 -14.12 -12.97 25.98
N SER A 55 -13.32 -13.46 26.91
CA SER A 55 -13.75 -14.30 28.02
C SER A 55 -13.22 -13.73 29.32
N PHE A 56 -14.00 -13.81 30.40
CA PHE A 56 -13.57 -13.42 31.74
C PHE A 56 -12.40 -14.26 32.27
N GLU A 57 -12.18 -15.45 31.68
CA GLU A 57 -11.08 -16.35 32.03
C GLU A 57 -9.75 -15.95 31.36
N ASN A 58 -9.79 -15.19 30.26
CA ASN A 58 -8.60 -14.74 29.57
C ASN A 58 -8.11 -13.43 30.20
N GLN A 59 -6.80 -13.35 30.49
CA GLN A 59 -6.20 -12.10 30.92
C GLN A 59 -6.33 -11.04 29.80
N PRO A 60 -6.55 -9.76 30.15
CA PRO A 60 -6.55 -8.69 29.16
C PRO A 60 -5.19 -8.60 28.46
N LEU A 61 -5.20 -8.18 27.19
CA LEU A 61 -3.99 -7.99 26.39
C LEU A 61 -3.08 -6.95 27.05
N SER A 62 -1.83 -7.31 27.32
CA SER A 62 -0.91 -6.47 28.07
C SER A 62 0.29 -6.04 27.24
N ASP A 63 0.72 -6.86 26.28
CA ASP A 63 1.92 -6.59 25.49
C ASP A 63 1.65 -5.63 24.32
N LYS A 64 2.66 -4.84 23.93
CA LYS A 64 2.54 -3.87 22.83
C LYS A 64 2.25 -4.57 21.49
N ASP A 65 2.94 -5.67 21.20
CA ASP A 65 2.77 -6.43 19.97
C ASP A 65 1.39 -7.11 19.94
N GLU A 66 0.88 -7.57 21.10
CA GLU A 66 -0.49 -8.06 21.21
C GLU A 66 -1.50 -7.01 20.76
N LEU A 67 -1.36 -5.77 21.23
CA LEU A 67 -2.26 -4.68 20.87
C LEU A 67 -2.18 -4.32 19.38
N LEU A 68 -0.95 -4.17 18.85
CA LEU A 68 -0.73 -3.82 17.45
C LEU A 68 -1.30 -4.88 16.49
N LEU A 69 -1.01 -6.15 16.73
CA LEU A 69 -1.46 -7.24 15.87
C LEU A 69 -2.99 -7.42 15.93
N ASN A 70 -3.59 -7.35 17.11
CA ASN A 70 -5.05 -7.40 17.24
C ASN A 70 -5.72 -6.20 16.56
N ALA A 71 -5.15 -5.00 16.65
CA ALA A 71 -5.68 -3.83 15.95
C ALA A 71 -5.62 -4.02 14.42
N VAL A 72 -4.51 -4.55 13.90
CA VAL A 72 -4.35 -4.82 12.47
C VAL A 72 -5.28 -5.93 11.99
N TRP A 73 -5.46 -7.02 12.72
CA TRP A 73 -6.43 -8.06 12.36
C TRP A 73 -7.87 -7.54 12.35
N ARG A 74 -8.26 -6.73 13.36
CA ARG A 74 -9.56 -6.04 13.38
C ARG A 74 -9.73 -5.15 12.14
N PHE A 75 -8.72 -4.35 11.81
CA PHE A 75 -8.70 -3.51 10.61
C PHE A 75 -8.88 -4.33 9.32
N LEU A 76 -8.11 -5.40 9.14
CA LEU A 76 -8.16 -6.26 7.96
C LEU A 76 -9.52 -6.97 7.81
N HIS A 77 -10.12 -7.41 8.92
CA HIS A 77 -11.45 -8.00 8.92
C HIS A 77 -12.52 -6.97 8.55
N LEU A 78 -12.48 -5.75 9.13
CA LEU A 78 -13.41 -4.67 8.79
C LEU A 78 -13.27 -4.18 7.34
N ARG A 79 -12.06 -4.19 6.77
CA ARG A 79 -11.84 -3.90 5.34
C ARG A 79 -12.26 -5.03 4.42
N GLY A 80 -12.66 -6.19 4.94
CA GLY A 80 -13.11 -7.34 4.16
C GLY A 80 -11.98 -8.13 3.50
N TYR A 81 -10.76 -8.07 4.05
CA TYR A 81 -9.66 -8.94 3.65
C TYR A 81 -9.73 -10.31 4.35
N ILE A 82 -10.44 -10.39 5.48
CA ILE A 82 -10.60 -11.59 6.29
C ILE A 82 -12.10 -11.95 6.37
N ASN A 83 -12.40 -13.24 6.30
CA ASN A 83 -13.72 -13.82 6.50
C ASN A 83 -14.03 -14.04 7.99
N LYS A 84 -15.29 -14.40 8.29
CA LYS A 84 -15.74 -14.70 9.66
C LYS A 84 -15.01 -15.88 10.32
N ASP A 85 -14.49 -16.81 9.54
CA ASP A 85 -13.70 -17.97 9.98
C ASP A 85 -12.20 -17.64 10.08
N HIS A 86 -11.84 -16.35 10.02
CA HIS A 86 -10.47 -15.86 10.02
C HIS A 86 -9.62 -16.35 8.83
N SER A 87 -10.27 -16.87 7.78
CA SER A 87 -9.61 -17.18 6.50
C SER A 87 -9.50 -15.95 5.59
N LEU A 88 -8.57 -15.97 4.63
CA LEU A 88 -8.43 -14.87 3.66
C LEU A 88 -9.56 -14.86 2.63
N THR A 89 -10.15 -13.68 2.42
CA THR A 89 -11.09 -13.45 1.30
C THR A 89 -10.37 -13.48 -0.04
N ALA A 90 -11.10 -13.36 -1.15
CA ALA A 90 -10.47 -13.21 -2.46
C ALA A 90 -9.59 -11.94 -2.54
N TRP A 91 -10.06 -10.81 -1.98
CA TRP A 91 -9.23 -9.61 -1.83
C TRP A 91 -8.09 -9.81 -0.81
N GLY A 92 -8.31 -10.61 0.24
CA GLY A 92 -7.26 -11.01 1.17
C GLY A 92 -6.11 -11.77 0.49
N ARG A 93 -6.44 -12.67 -0.45
CA ARG A 93 -5.46 -13.38 -1.28
C ARG A 93 -4.74 -12.44 -2.25
N VAL A 94 -5.44 -11.50 -2.87
CA VAL A 94 -4.83 -10.44 -3.70
C VAL A 94 -3.81 -9.66 -2.89
N LEU A 95 -4.18 -9.24 -1.68
CA LEU A 95 -3.27 -8.49 -0.81
C LEU A 95 -2.09 -9.36 -0.36
N HIS A 96 -2.32 -10.61 0.02
CA HIS A 96 -1.24 -11.57 0.35
C HIS A 96 -0.23 -11.70 -0.80
N THR A 97 -0.70 -11.93 -2.02
CA THR A 97 0.15 -12.05 -3.21
C THR A 97 0.94 -10.77 -3.48
N THR A 98 0.32 -9.61 -3.27
CA THR A 98 0.96 -8.29 -3.43
C THR A 98 2.10 -8.13 -2.42
N LEU A 99 1.82 -8.33 -1.13
CA LEU A 99 2.82 -8.16 -0.06
C LEU A 99 3.96 -9.18 -0.16
N ALA A 100 3.66 -10.42 -0.58
CA ALA A 100 4.67 -11.44 -0.81
C ALA A 100 5.60 -11.14 -1.99
N ALA A 101 5.21 -10.24 -2.90
CA ALA A 101 5.99 -9.84 -4.06
C ALA A 101 6.84 -8.58 -3.85
N LEU A 102 6.66 -7.89 -2.71
CA LEU A 102 7.41 -6.68 -2.42
C LEU A 102 8.89 -6.99 -2.12
N PRO A 103 9.83 -6.18 -2.63
CA PRO A 103 11.25 -6.35 -2.34
C PRO A 103 11.64 -5.82 -0.94
N SER A 104 10.86 -4.90 -0.38
CA SER A 104 11.15 -4.24 0.89
C SER A 104 9.87 -4.07 1.72
N PRO A 105 9.92 -4.30 3.05
CA PRO A 105 8.77 -4.10 3.93
C PRO A 105 8.30 -2.64 4.01
N HIS A 106 9.17 -1.66 3.70
CA HIS A 106 8.82 -0.23 3.72
C HIS A 106 7.75 0.17 2.68
N GLN A 107 7.45 -0.71 1.73
CA GLN A 107 6.47 -0.47 0.67
C GLN A 107 5.09 -1.12 0.96
N GLU A 108 4.90 -1.74 2.12
CA GLU A 108 3.65 -2.44 2.43
C GLU A 108 2.44 -1.51 2.49
N GLU A 109 2.60 -0.32 3.08
CA GLU A 109 1.53 0.69 3.11
C GLU A 109 1.15 1.15 1.69
N ALA A 110 2.16 1.37 0.83
CA ALA A 110 1.95 1.74 -0.57
C ALA A 110 1.21 0.63 -1.34
N ALA A 111 1.55 -0.62 -1.09
CA ALA A 111 0.85 -1.77 -1.67
C ALA A 111 -0.61 -1.87 -1.22
N ILE A 112 -0.90 -1.68 0.09
CA ILE A 112 -2.29 -1.68 0.56
C ILE A 112 -3.07 -0.53 -0.07
N LEU A 113 -2.51 0.68 -0.08
CA LEU A 113 -3.15 1.82 -0.73
C LEU A 113 -3.43 1.55 -2.20
N ALA A 114 -2.52 0.88 -2.92
CA ALA A 114 -2.75 0.49 -4.32
C ALA A 114 -3.96 -0.44 -4.47
N ILE A 115 -4.05 -1.47 -3.64
CA ILE A 115 -5.18 -2.41 -3.65
C ILE A 115 -6.47 -1.71 -3.24
N GLU A 116 -6.43 -0.80 -2.27
CA GLU A 116 -7.59 -0.02 -1.84
C GLU A 116 -8.09 0.93 -2.93
N LEU A 117 -7.20 1.64 -3.60
CA LEU A 117 -7.53 2.48 -4.74
C LEU A 117 -8.07 1.65 -5.92
N ALA A 118 -7.55 0.45 -6.14
CA ALA A 118 -8.06 -0.47 -7.16
C ALA A 118 -9.49 -0.95 -6.82
N ARG A 119 -9.76 -1.31 -5.55
CA ARG A 119 -11.10 -1.69 -5.07
C ARG A 119 -12.11 -0.56 -5.20
N LEU A 120 -11.68 0.68 -5.01
CA LEU A 120 -12.51 1.88 -5.18
C LEU A 120 -12.66 2.31 -6.65
N GLY A 121 -12.01 1.62 -7.60
CA GLY A 121 -11.99 1.99 -9.02
C GLY A 121 -11.22 3.28 -9.32
N LEU A 122 -10.44 3.79 -8.36
CA LEU A 122 -9.65 5.02 -8.49
C LEU A 122 -8.29 4.77 -9.15
N LEU A 123 -7.76 3.55 -9.09
CA LEU A 123 -6.53 3.17 -9.77
C LEU A 123 -6.83 2.68 -11.20
N ASN A 124 -6.96 3.62 -12.13
CA ASN A 124 -7.25 3.34 -13.54
C ASN A 124 -6.40 4.24 -14.47
N ALA A 125 -6.49 4.04 -15.78
CA ALA A 125 -5.75 4.82 -16.79
C ALA A 125 -6.55 6.00 -17.39
N ASN A 126 -7.69 6.35 -16.80
CA ASN A 126 -8.56 7.39 -17.35
C ASN A 126 -8.05 8.79 -16.92
N PRO A 127 -8.12 9.79 -17.81
CA PRO A 127 -7.78 11.16 -17.45
C PRO A 127 -8.88 11.72 -16.54
N MET A 128 -8.60 11.82 -15.24
CA MET A 128 -9.59 12.25 -14.23
C MET A 128 -9.68 13.78 -14.13
N PHE A 129 -8.62 14.47 -14.50
CA PHE A 129 -8.50 15.92 -14.35
C PHE A 129 -8.17 16.58 -15.69
N LEU A 130 -9.16 16.66 -16.58
CA LEU A 130 -8.99 17.14 -17.95
C LEU A 130 -8.44 18.57 -18.06
N THR A 131 -8.68 19.40 -17.05
CA THR A 131 -8.22 20.79 -17.00
C THR A 131 -6.84 20.95 -16.35
N TYR A 132 -6.26 19.88 -15.81
CA TYR A 132 -5.01 19.95 -15.05
C TYR A 132 -3.80 19.75 -15.97
N SER A 133 -2.79 20.60 -15.79
CA SER A 133 -1.52 20.50 -16.50
C SER A 133 -0.62 19.38 -15.95
N GLY A 134 0.34 18.93 -16.78
CA GLY A 134 1.36 17.96 -16.38
C GLY A 134 0.93 16.50 -16.48
N ALA A 135 -0.11 16.19 -17.26
CA ALA A 135 -0.33 14.84 -17.78
C ALA A 135 0.79 14.48 -18.79
N PRO A 136 1.07 13.19 -19.02
CA PRO A 136 2.06 12.75 -19.99
C PRO A 136 1.81 13.40 -21.36
N TYR A 137 2.84 14.04 -21.92
CA TYR A 137 2.69 14.88 -23.11
C TYR A 137 3.16 14.19 -24.40
N ARG A 138 4.11 13.27 -24.30
CA ARG A 138 4.78 12.63 -25.44
C ARG A 138 4.19 11.24 -25.73
N GLY A 139 4.31 10.80 -26.99
CA GLY A 139 3.81 9.49 -27.44
C GLY A 139 2.35 9.49 -27.90
N THR A 140 1.82 8.30 -28.18
CA THR A 140 0.41 8.09 -28.56
C THR A 140 -0.51 8.28 -27.34
N GLU A 141 -1.81 8.52 -27.57
CA GLU A 141 -2.78 8.63 -26.47
C GLU A 141 -2.81 7.38 -25.59
N GLU A 142 -2.57 6.20 -26.16
CA GLU A 142 -2.46 4.95 -25.43
C GLU A 142 -1.20 4.91 -24.54
N THR A 143 -0.03 5.27 -25.09
CA THR A 143 1.21 5.38 -24.32
C THR A 143 1.06 6.35 -23.15
N LYS A 144 0.43 7.51 -23.38
CA LYS A 144 0.16 8.50 -22.32
C LYS A 144 -0.70 7.91 -21.20
N ARG A 145 -1.70 7.09 -21.53
CA ARG A 145 -2.55 6.41 -20.54
C ARG A 145 -1.76 5.40 -19.70
N PHE A 146 -0.85 4.64 -20.31
CA PHE A 146 0.01 3.70 -19.58
C PHE A 146 1.00 4.41 -18.67
N ILE A 147 1.69 5.45 -19.19
CA ILE A 147 2.61 6.27 -18.38
C ILE A 147 1.85 6.86 -17.19
N LEU A 148 0.66 7.42 -17.41
CA LEU A 148 -0.14 7.99 -16.34
C LEU A 148 -0.50 6.96 -15.26
N LEU A 149 -0.91 5.75 -15.67
CA LEU A 149 -1.25 4.67 -14.75
C LEU A 149 -0.03 4.25 -13.91
N ILE A 150 1.13 4.06 -14.54
CA ILE A 150 2.37 3.66 -13.86
C ILE A 150 2.82 4.78 -12.89
N SER A 151 2.76 6.04 -13.31
CA SER A 151 3.07 7.19 -12.46
C SER A 151 2.12 7.32 -11.26
N ARG A 152 0.83 6.96 -11.42
CA ARG A 152 -0.14 6.93 -10.31
C ARG A 152 0.23 5.88 -9.26
N VAL A 153 0.65 4.69 -9.67
CA VAL A 153 1.16 3.68 -8.72
C VAL A 153 2.44 4.16 -8.05
N ALA A 154 3.34 4.80 -8.80
CA ALA A 154 4.56 5.37 -8.25
C ALA A 154 4.33 6.50 -7.22
N CYS A 155 3.23 7.27 -7.32
CA CYS A 155 2.83 8.25 -6.29
C CYS A 155 2.49 7.63 -4.92
N LEU A 156 2.39 6.30 -4.80
CA LEU A 156 2.17 5.64 -3.53
C LEU A 156 3.49 5.40 -2.78
N GLY A 157 4.60 5.36 -3.49
CA GLY A 157 5.93 5.24 -2.89
C GLY A 157 6.43 6.58 -2.34
N ARG A 158 7.69 6.58 -1.88
CA ARG A 158 8.38 7.77 -1.39
C ARG A 158 9.57 8.10 -2.25
N PHE A 159 9.85 9.37 -2.40
CA PHE A 159 11.01 9.87 -3.13
C PHE A 159 12.11 10.32 -2.17
N SER A 160 13.33 9.80 -2.34
CA SER A 160 14.48 10.18 -1.52
C SER A 160 15.09 11.48 -2.04
N HIS A 161 14.86 12.57 -1.31
CA HIS A 161 15.31 13.92 -1.64
C HIS A 161 15.96 14.58 -0.44
N LYS A 162 16.90 15.51 -0.66
CA LYS A 162 17.50 16.31 0.40
C LYS A 162 16.44 17.16 1.11
N GLU A 163 16.68 17.52 2.37
CA GLU A 163 15.78 18.38 3.19
C GLU A 163 15.83 19.85 2.73
N ILE A 164 15.53 20.07 1.47
CA ILE A 164 15.31 21.37 0.87
C ILE A 164 13.93 21.33 0.22
N GLY A 165 13.30 22.49 0.04
CA GLY A 165 12.01 22.56 -0.65
C GLY A 165 12.02 21.81 -1.99
N TYR A 166 10.87 21.27 -2.39
CA TYR A 166 10.76 20.51 -3.64
C TYR A 166 11.15 21.37 -4.85
N THR A 167 12.08 20.87 -5.66
CA THR A 167 12.67 21.58 -6.82
C THR A 167 12.62 20.73 -8.09
N GLY A 168 11.44 20.18 -8.37
CA GLY A 168 11.17 19.39 -9.58
C GLY A 168 10.00 19.94 -10.41
N PRO A 169 9.70 19.30 -11.55
CA PRO A 169 8.58 19.68 -12.40
C PRO A 169 7.23 19.51 -11.68
N LEU A 170 6.29 20.42 -11.95
CA LEU A 170 4.96 20.42 -11.33
C LEU A 170 3.93 19.71 -12.22
N SER A 171 3.27 18.67 -11.72
CA SER A 171 2.08 18.07 -12.34
C SER A 171 0.85 18.31 -11.48
N ARG A 172 -0.05 19.19 -11.94
CA ARG A 172 -1.35 19.40 -11.29
C ARG A 172 -2.17 18.12 -11.32
N HIS A 173 -2.03 17.33 -12.38
CA HIS A 173 -2.73 16.05 -12.51
C HIS A 173 -2.31 15.05 -11.42
N LEU A 174 -1.01 14.86 -11.17
CA LEU A 174 -0.53 13.98 -10.10
C LEU A 174 -0.79 14.57 -8.70
N LEU A 175 -0.79 15.88 -8.53
CA LEU A 175 -1.21 16.53 -7.28
C LEU A 175 -2.70 16.32 -6.98
N GLY A 176 -3.55 16.41 -8.00
CA GLY A 176 -4.97 16.07 -7.88
C GLY A 176 -5.15 14.60 -7.48
N PHE A 177 -4.37 13.69 -8.08
CA PHE A 177 -4.39 12.27 -7.70
C PHE A 177 -3.90 12.04 -6.28
N HIS A 178 -2.84 12.73 -5.87
CA HIS A 178 -2.32 12.71 -4.50
C HIS A 178 -3.37 13.14 -3.47
N SER A 179 -4.25 14.08 -3.79
CA SER A 179 -5.35 14.45 -2.90
C SER A 179 -6.31 13.27 -2.63
N MET A 180 -6.55 12.42 -3.64
CA MET A 180 -7.34 11.19 -3.47
C MET A 180 -6.60 10.13 -2.65
N ILE A 181 -5.30 9.95 -2.88
CA ILE A 181 -4.45 9.06 -2.07
C ILE A 181 -4.54 9.48 -0.60
N THR A 182 -4.38 10.77 -0.32
CA THR A 182 -4.45 11.34 1.03
C THR A 182 -5.81 11.08 1.67
N ALA A 183 -6.92 11.27 0.94
CA ALA A 183 -8.25 10.98 1.46
C ALA A 183 -8.44 9.50 1.83
N VAL A 184 -7.99 8.58 0.97
CA VAL A 184 -8.07 7.13 1.25
C VAL A 184 -7.18 6.75 2.42
N ARG A 185 -5.92 7.20 2.43
CA ARG A 185 -4.96 6.94 3.51
C ARG A 185 -5.48 7.45 4.85
N ASN A 186 -6.01 8.67 4.90
CA ASN A 186 -6.61 9.22 6.13
C ASN A 186 -7.74 8.31 6.64
N GLY A 187 -8.65 7.89 5.76
CA GLY A 187 -9.72 6.97 6.16
C GLY A 187 -9.23 5.60 6.66
N LEU A 188 -8.14 5.07 6.09
CA LEU A 188 -7.52 3.83 6.58
C LEU A 188 -6.83 4.05 7.93
N ARG A 189 -6.18 5.19 8.12
CA ARG A 189 -5.54 5.58 9.38
C ARG A 189 -6.57 5.75 10.49
N ASP A 190 -7.65 6.48 10.22
CA ASP A 190 -8.75 6.69 11.16
C ASP A 190 -9.37 5.34 11.57
N LEU A 191 -9.57 4.43 10.62
CA LEU A 191 -10.08 3.09 10.92
C LEU A 191 -9.11 2.28 11.81
N MET A 192 -7.81 2.38 11.54
CA MET A 192 -6.78 1.70 12.35
C MET A 192 -6.76 2.23 13.79
N GLU A 193 -6.82 3.55 13.95
CA GLU A 193 -6.89 4.20 15.26
C GLU A 193 -8.16 3.81 16.00
N VAL A 194 -9.32 3.78 15.33
CA VAL A 194 -10.57 3.29 15.91
C VAL A 194 -10.45 1.82 16.36
N CYS A 195 -9.83 0.94 15.57
CA CYS A 195 -9.57 -0.44 15.99
C CYS A 195 -8.74 -0.51 17.28
N MET A 196 -7.67 0.29 17.38
CA MET A 196 -6.84 0.37 18.58
C MET A 196 -7.61 0.97 19.78
N THR A 197 -8.31 2.09 19.58
CA THR A 197 -9.10 2.74 20.62
C THR A 197 -10.19 1.81 21.13
N THR A 198 -10.85 1.02 20.27
CA THR A 198 -11.88 0.07 20.72
C THR A 198 -11.30 -1.07 21.57
N LEU A 199 -10.10 -1.57 21.28
CA LEU A 199 -9.38 -2.53 22.14
C LEU A 199 -9.19 -1.95 23.55
N LEU A 200 -8.68 -0.73 23.62
CA LEU A 200 -8.44 -0.04 24.88
C LEU A 200 -9.76 0.23 25.62
N LEU A 201 -10.77 0.81 24.95
CA LEU A 201 -12.02 1.26 25.57
C LEU A 201 -12.96 0.13 25.99
N ASN A 202 -12.99 -1.00 25.27
CA ASN A 202 -13.82 -2.15 25.64
C ASN A 202 -13.25 -2.94 26.82
N GLY A 203 -12.04 -2.61 27.29
CA GLY A 203 -11.34 -3.34 28.34
C GLY A 203 -10.82 -4.69 27.84
N ASP A 204 -10.46 -4.77 26.56
CA ASP A 204 -9.80 -5.94 25.98
C ASP A 204 -8.29 -5.93 26.29
N ALA A 205 -7.78 -4.76 26.68
CA ALA A 205 -6.39 -4.50 27.00
C ALA A 205 -6.22 -3.92 28.41
N THR A 206 -5.09 -4.19 29.06
CA THR A 206 -4.72 -3.49 30.31
C THR A 206 -4.35 -2.04 30.00
N ARG A 207 -4.88 -1.11 30.81
CA ARG A 207 -4.59 0.33 30.74
C ARG A 207 -3.69 0.69 31.92
N ASP A 208 -2.49 0.15 31.94
CA ASP A 208 -1.52 0.47 32.99
C ASP A 208 -0.94 1.87 32.74
N GLU A 209 -0.72 2.66 33.79
CA GLU A 209 -0.22 4.03 33.70
C GLU A 209 1.19 4.11 33.08
N ASP A 210 1.95 3.01 33.13
CA ASP A 210 3.31 2.90 32.59
C ASP A 210 3.35 2.59 31.08
N LYS A 211 2.22 2.35 30.42
CA LYS A 211 2.18 2.09 28.98
C LYS A 211 2.29 3.39 28.19
N ASP A 212 3.36 3.53 27.40
CA ASP A 212 3.48 4.63 26.46
C ASP A 212 2.51 4.46 25.28
N LEU A 213 1.32 5.04 25.43
CA LEU A 213 0.30 5.07 24.39
C LEU A 213 0.73 5.90 23.17
N THR A 214 1.72 6.77 23.32
CA THR A 214 2.26 7.58 22.21
C THR A 214 3.00 6.69 21.24
N ASP A 215 3.91 5.86 21.76
CA ASP A 215 4.66 4.89 20.96
C ASP A 215 3.74 3.92 20.23
N LEU A 216 2.66 3.48 20.89
CA LEU A 216 1.66 2.63 20.28
C LEU A 216 0.98 3.32 19.09
N GLY A 217 0.66 4.61 19.20
CA GLY A 217 0.09 5.42 18.13
C GLY A 217 1.06 5.64 16.97
N LEU A 218 2.36 5.83 17.26
CA LEU A 218 3.40 6.01 16.25
C LEU A 218 3.66 4.75 15.43
N ASP A 219 3.55 3.56 16.05
CA ASP A 219 3.78 2.27 15.39
C ASP A 219 2.59 1.76 14.58
N LEU A 220 1.42 2.41 14.70
CA LEU A 220 0.28 2.08 13.85
C LEU A 220 0.60 2.42 12.37
N PRO A 221 0.15 1.59 11.41
CA PRO A 221 0.32 1.87 9.98
C PRO A 221 -0.32 3.18 9.52
N PHE A 222 0.11 3.66 8.36
CA PHE A 222 -0.40 4.84 7.66
C PHE A 222 -0.17 6.16 8.41
N LEU A 223 0.82 6.23 9.30
CA LEU A 223 1.15 7.46 10.03
C LEU A 223 1.63 8.55 9.07
N LEU A 224 2.57 8.20 8.21
CA LEU A 224 3.31 9.15 7.38
C LEU A 224 2.56 9.41 6.06
N HIS A 225 2.67 10.64 5.58
CA HIS A 225 2.05 11.05 4.33
C HIS A 225 2.84 10.51 3.13
N ASN A 226 2.13 10.14 2.06
CA ASN A 226 2.73 9.88 0.76
C ASN A 226 3.14 11.22 0.11
N ASP A 227 4.12 11.18 -0.77
CA ASP A 227 4.46 12.31 -1.63
C ASP A 227 4.09 11.98 -3.09
N CYS A 228 4.04 12.98 -3.97
CA CYS A 228 3.86 12.77 -5.41
C CYS A 228 5.19 12.79 -6.18
N GLY A 229 6.31 12.97 -5.48
CA GLY A 229 7.63 13.18 -6.07
C GLY A 229 8.10 11.96 -6.87
N LEU A 230 7.86 10.76 -6.35
CA LEU A 230 8.25 9.53 -7.04
C LEU A 230 7.44 9.32 -8.32
N GLY A 231 6.14 9.62 -8.29
CA GLY A 231 5.30 9.57 -9.49
C GLY A 231 5.72 10.57 -10.56
N LEU A 232 6.17 11.77 -10.16
CA LEU A 232 6.72 12.78 -11.06
C LEU A 232 8.06 12.34 -11.68
N ALA A 233 8.93 11.71 -10.90
CA ALA A 233 10.18 11.13 -11.37
C ALA A 233 9.93 10.04 -12.41
N VAL A 234 9.03 9.09 -12.10
CA VAL A 234 8.65 8.01 -13.03
C VAL A 234 7.99 8.57 -14.29
N ASN A 235 7.09 9.55 -14.16
CA ASN A 235 6.46 10.20 -15.31
C ASN A 235 7.53 10.81 -16.24
N SER A 236 8.44 11.60 -15.67
CA SER A 236 9.50 12.27 -16.43
C SER A 236 10.46 11.28 -17.09
N TYR A 237 10.79 10.18 -16.39
CA TYR A 237 11.62 9.11 -16.92
C TYR A 237 10.95 8.42 -18.12
N LEU A 238 9.69 8.01 -17.97
CA LEU A 238 8.96 7.31 -19.03
C LEU A 238 8.67 8.22 -20.23
N ASP A 239 8.38 9.50 -20.03
CA ASP A 239 8.19 10.48 -21.11
C ASP A 239 9.50 10.71 -21.92
N GLU A 240 10.66 10.63 -21.27
CA GLU A 240 11.96 10.74 -21.95
C GLU A 240 12.32 9.46 -22.71
N VAL A 241 12.17 8.28 -22.08
CA VAL A 241 12.50 6.99 -22.72
C VAL A 241 11.57 6.71 -23.90
N SER A 242 10.28 6.97 -23.75
CA SER A 242 9.28 6.71 -24.81
C SER A 242 9.44 7.59 -26.04
N ASN A 243 10.17 8.71 -25.93
CA ASN A 243 10.43 9.65 -27.02
C ASN A 243 11.77 9.39 -27.73
N ALA A 244 12.60 8.49 -27.21
CA ALA A 244 13.87 8.15 -27.84
C ALA A 244 13.65 7.34 -29.13
N ALA A 245 14.60 7.45 -30.07
CA ALA A 245 14.56 6.68 -31.32
C ALA A 245 14.65 5.17 -31.09
N ASP A 246 15.36 4.74 -30.03
CA ASP A 246 15.35 3.36 -29.53
C ASP A 246 15.07 3.37 -28.01
N PRO A 247 13.79 3.19 -27.61
CA PRO A 247 13.39 3.12 -26.21
C PRO A 247 13.90 1.87 -25.47
N SER A 248 14.22 0.79 -26.21
CA SER A 248 14.64 -0.48 -25.62
C SER A 248 16.15 -0.52 -25.34
N ALA A 249 16.93 0.36 -25.98
CA ALA A 249 18.37 0.43 -25.81
C ALA A 249 18.78 0.77 -24.35
N PRO A 250 19.76 0.04 -23.78
CA PRO A 250 20.22 0.28 -22.41
C PRO A 250 20.88 1.66 -22.23
N GLU A 251 21.44 2.22 -23.31
CA GLU A 251 22.06 3.55 -23.31
C GLU A 251 21.01 4.65 -23.12
N THR A 252 19.86 4.55 -23.80
CA THR A 252 18.72 5.46 -23.64
C THR A 252 18.22 5.48 -22.20
N LYS A 253 18.08 4.30 -21.59
CA LYS A 253 17.60 4.14 -20.20
C LYS A 253 18.58 4.76 -19.20
N LYS A 254 19.89 4.54 -19.39
CA LYS A 254 20.94 5.16 -18.56
C LYS A 254 20.97 6.68 -18.74
N ALA A 255 20.90 7.17 -19.98
CA ALA A 255 20.88 8.61 -20.27
C ALA A 255 19.67 9.30 -19.64
N ALA A 256 18.48 8.67 -19.69
CA ALA A 256 17.28 9.19 -19.03
C ALA A 256 17.41 9.23 -17.50
N LYS A 257 17.99 8.20 -16.87
CA LYS A 257 18.29 8.20 -15.42
C LYS A 257 19.29 9.31 -15.05
N THR A 258 20.35 9.50 -15.84
CA THR A 258 21.35 10.57 -15.62
C THR A 258 20.73 11.96 -15.78
N LYS A 259 19.96 12.19 -16.84
CA LYS A 259 19.27 13.46 -17.08
C LYS A 259 18.25 13.78 -15.98
N GLY A 260 17.50 12.78 -15.52
CA GLY A 260 16.57 12.91 -14.39
C GLY A 260 17.27 13.42 -13.13
N SER A 261 18.37 12.78 -12.73
CA SER A 261 19.13 13.16 -11.53
C SER A 261 19.82 14.53 -11.66
N GLN A 262 20.42 14.85 -12.82
CA GLN A 262 21.27 16.03 -12.96
C GLN A 262 20.54 17.30 -13.40
N VAL A 263 19.36 17.17 -14.03
CA VAL A 263 18.66 18.31 -14.63
C VAL A 263 17.30 18.54 -14.00
N LEU A 264 16.51 17.47 -13.80
CA LEU A 264 15.12 17.60 -13.36
C LEU A 264 14.96 17.49 -11.85
N PHE A 265 15.81 16.69 -11.19
CA PHE A 265 15.74 16.39 -9.76
C PHE A 265 17.14 16.50 -9.13
N LEU A 266 17.74 17.69 -9.22
CA LEU A 266 19.11 18.03 -8.79
C LEU A 266 19.47 17.57 -7.36
N TYR A 267 18.47 17.48 -6.49
CA TYR A 267 18.66 17.17 -5.08
C TYR A 267 18.02 15.85 -4.66
N SER A 268 17.75 14.98 -5.64
CA SER A 268 17.53 13.55 -5.39
C SER A 268 18.77 12.93 -4.75
N LEU A 269 18.56 12.01 -3.81
CA LEU A 269 19.66 11.25 -3.20
C LEU A 269 20.08 10.13 -4.14
N ASP A 270 19.14 9.26 -4.52
CA ASP A 270 19.37 8.11 -5.39
C ASP A 270 18.25 7.93 -6.41
N TYR A 271 18.21 8.81 -7.42
CA TYR A 271 17.16 8.82 -8.45
C TYR A 271 16.95 7.45 -9.12
N ALA A 272 18.04 6.78 -9.53
CA ALA A 272 17.96 5.49 -10.21
C ALA A 272 17.33 4.41 -9.32
N VAL A 273 17.74 4.36 -8.05
CA VAL A 273 17.24 3.39 -7.06
C VAL A 273 15.77 3.62 -6.79
N ASP A 274 15.33 4.88 -6.70
CA ASP A 274 13.93 5.21 -6.45
C ASP A 274 13.02 4.83 -7.62
N ILE A 275 13.47 5.04 -8.87
CA ILE A 275 12.76 4.55 -10.06
C ILE A 275 12.64 3.02 -10.02
N ASP A 276 13.72 2.32 -9.68
CA ASP A 276 13.70 0.85 -9.59
C ASP A 276 12.78 0.35 -8.46
N LYS A 277 12.74 1.05 -7.31
CA LYS A 277 11.75 0.80 -6.24
C LYS A 277 10.32 1.00 -6.71
N ALA A 278 10.06 2.01 -7.55
CA ALA A 278 8.73 2.26 -8.12
C ALA A 278 8.30 1.13 -9.06
N PHE A 279 9.22 0.62 -9.89
CA PHE A 279 8.93 -0.52 -10.77
C PHE A 279 8.74 -1.81 -9.99
N ALA A 280 9.48 -2.02 -8.91
CA ALA A 280 9.24 -3.17 -8.03
C ALA A 280 7.88 -3.08 -7.31
N LEU A 281 7.44 -1.89 -6.91
CA LEU A 281 6.08 -1.66 -6.40
C LEU A 281 5.03 -1.96 -7.46
N TRP A 282 5.24 -1.51 -8.71
CA TRP A 282 4.38 -1.85 -9.83
C TRP A 282 4.27 -3.35 -10.03
N ASP A 283 5.39 -4.07 -10.09
CA ASP A 283 5.42 -5.52 -10.30
C ASP A 283 4.64 -6.27 -9.20
N ALA A 284 4.78 -5.84 -7.94
CA ALA A 284 4.04 -6.41 -6.82
C ALA A 284 2.53 -6.17 -6.93
N VAL A 285 2.12 -4.92 -7.22
CA VAL A 285 0.70 -4.54 -7.40
C VAL A 285 0.09 -5.27 -8.58
N TYR A 286 0.78 -5.33 -9.72
CA TYR A 286 0.34 -6.05 -10.91
C TYR A 286 0.12 -7.55 -10.61
N LYS A 287 1.08 -8.21 -9.95
CA LYS A 287 0.95 -9.62 -9.56
C LYS A 287 -0.24 -9.88 -8.63
N GLY A 288 -0.47 -8.96 -7.69
CA GLY A 288 -1.64 -8.97 -6.83
C GLY A 288 -2.95 -8.86 -7.62
N LEU A 289 -3.08 -7.81 -8.43
CA LEU A 289 -4.30 -7.54 -9.21
C LEU A 289 -4.59 -8.63 -10.25
N LYS A 290 -3.57 -9.27 -10.80
CA LYS A 290 -3.74 -10.45 -11.66
C LYS A 290 -4.42 -11.61 -10.95
N THR A 291 -4.23 -11.73 -9.63
CA THR A 291 -4.90 -12.72 -8.78
C THR A 291 -6.38 -12.38 -8.55
N ALA A 292 -6.78 -11.12 -8.73
CA ALA A 292 -8.16 -10.69 -8.54
C ALA A 292 -9.09 -11.20 -9.65
N GLY A 293 -8.56 -11.43 -10.86
CA GLY A 293 -9.35 -11.86 -12.01
C GLY A 293 -10.51 -10.90 -12.28
N ASP A 294 -11.70 -11.47 -12.52
CA ASP A 294 -12.93 -10.73 -12.83
C ASP A 294 -13.38 -9.73 -11.75
N MET A 295 -12.84 -9.82 -10.53
CA MET A 295 -13.11 -8.84 -9.46
C MET A 295 -12.51 -7.46 -9.77
N PHE A 296 -11.54 -7.40 -10.67
CA PHE A 296 -10.87 -6.17 -11.07
C PHE A 296 -11.13 -5.86 -12.56
N PRO A 297 -12.05 -4.93 -12.88
CA PRO A 297 -12.51 -4.70 -14.25
C PRO A 297 -11.45 -4.08 -15.18
N HIS A 298 -10.35 -3.55 -14.62
CA HIS A 298 -9.30 -2.88 -15.40
C HIS A 298 -8.08 -3.78 -15.67
N GLN A 299 -8.22 -5.10 -15.53
CA GLN A 299 -7.10 -6.03 -15.67
C GLN A 299 -6.39 -5.95 -17.03
N THR A 300 -7.13 -5.86 -18.13
CA THR A 300 -6.55 -5.77 -19.49
C THR A 300 -5.63 -4.56 -19.65
N VAL A 301 -6.06 -3.38 -19.16
CA VAL A 301 -5.26 -2.16 -19.20
C VAL A 301 -3.98 -2.29 -18.37
N PHE A 302 -4.01 -3.05 -17.28
CA PHE A 302 -2.81 -3.34 -16.48
C PHE A 302 -1.87 -4.33 -17.16
N ASP A 303 -2.40 -5.34 -17.86
CA ASP A 303 -1.59 -6.27 -18.67
C ASP A 303 -0.84 -5.51 -19.78
N ASP A 304 -1.55 -4.64 -20.52
CA ASP A 304 -0.97 -3.83 -21.60
C ASP A 304 0.07 -2.83 -21.07
N ALA A 305 -0.23 -2.15 -19.95
CA ALA A 305 0.71 -1.23 -19.31
C ALA A 305 1.95 -1.96 -18.78
N ASN A 306 1.80 -3.19 -18.30
CA ASN A 306 2.92 -4.02 -17.84
C ASN A 306 3.81 -4.47 -19.00
N GLU A 307 3.22 -4.85 -20.14
CA GLU A 307 3.99 -5.14 -21.36
C GLU A 307 4.75 -3.89 -21.83
N PHE A 308 4.10 -2.74 -21.84
CA PHE A 308 4.75 -1.46 -22.16
C PHE A 308 5.93 -1.19 -21.22
N LEU A 309 5.73 -1.27 -19.89
CA LEU A 309 6.78 -1.01 -18.91
C LEU A 309 7.95 -1.99 -19.06
N SER A 310 7.69 -3.26 -19.40
CA SER A 310 8.73 -4.27 -19.58
C SER A 310 9.75 -3.92 -20.67
N LYS A 311 9.32 -3.16 -21.69
CA LYS A 311 10.19 -2.67 -22.78
C LYS A 311 11.02 -1.45 -22.32
N MET A 312 10.45 -0.64 -21.42
CA MET A 312 11.02 0.64 -20.99
C MET A 312 11.94 0.55 -19.76
N ARG A 313 11.89 -0.52 -18.98
CA ARG A 313 12.73 -0.74 -17.78
C ARG A 313 14.12 -1.28 -18.09
#